data_AF-A0A7S2FR64-F1
#
_entry.id   AF-A0A7S2FR64-F1
#
_cell.length_a   1.000
_cell.length_b   1.000
_cell.length_c   1.000
_cell.angle_alpha   90.00
_cell.angle_beta   90.00
_cell.angle_gamma   90.00
#
_symmetry.space_group_name_H-M   'P 1'
#
loop_
_entity.id
_entity.type
_entity.pdbx_description
1 polymer ?
#
loop_
_entity_poly.entity_id
_entity_poly.type
_entity_poly.pdbx_seq_one_letter_code
_entity_poly.pdbx_strand_id
1 'polypeptide(L)'
;IRRTSKTPEEYSFWICLFANNQHHLERVIPLGGLEESSFVRMLKSRPQGLVMVLDEKALPLRRVWCICELLYARRLGVQVDLWTRASVKDTEETILKIDVSMAQASEESDKVMIEQAVRDFHDLEVGNGFDGLNNFIRQEAWDMVLRFYNRSGDREGARVARKHGANPKSESGIMKKTMMVPMAVQKVEQRR
;
A
#
# COMPACT_ATOMS: atom_id res chain seq x y z
N ILE A 1 19.46 9.49 -26.94
CA ILE A 1 19.07 9.36 -25.50
C ILE A 1 18.60 7.91 -25.30
N ARG A 2 19.44 7.06 -24.69
CA ARG A 2 19.12 5.63 -24.49
C ARG A 2 18.03 5.49 -23.43
N ARG A 3 16.86 4.99 -23.79
CA ARG A 3 15.95 4.32 -22.87
C ARG A 3 16.61 2.98 -22.53
N THR A 4 17.29 2.88 -21.40
CA THR A 4 17.62 1.58 -20.82
C THR A 4 16.45 1.21 -19.91
N SER A 5 15.40 0.63 -20.50
CA SER A 5 14.39 -0.06 -19.70
C SER A 5 15.11 -1.19 -18.98
N LYS A 6 15.04 -1.19 -17.65
CA LYS A 6 15.58 -2.29 -16.86
C LYS A 6 14.99 -3.62 -17.32
N THR A 7 15.77 -4.69 -17.32
CA THR A 7 15.25 -6.03 -17.59
C THR A 7 14.52 -6.56 -16.36
N PRO A 8 13.57 -7.52 -16.50
CA PRO A 8 12.86 -8.10 -15.35
C PRO A 8 13.79 -8.62 -14.25
N GLU A 9 14.98 -9.11 -14.63
CA GLU A 9 16.01 -9.65 -13.73
C GLU A 9 16.69 -8.57 -12.88
N GLU A 10 16.55 -7.28 -13.23
CA GLU A 10 17.08 -6.15 -12.47
C GLU A 10 16.09 -5.61 -11.43
N TYR A 11 14.92 -6.25 -11.30
CA TYR A 11 13.93 -5.94 -10.27
C TYR A 11 13.98 -7.00 -9.18
N SER A 12 14.04 -6.53 -7.93
CA SER A 12 13.84 -7.37 -6.75
C SER A 12 12.56 -6.94 -6.07
N PHE A 13 11.69 -7.91 -5.80
CA PHE A 13 10.46 -7.70 -5.06
C PHE A 13 10.59 -8.32 -3.70
N TRP A 14 10.17 -7.57 -2.69
CA TRP A 14 10.06 -8.07 -1.33
C TRP A 14 8.58 -8.10 -0.98
N ILE A 15 8.09 -9.27 -0.58
CA ILE A 15 6.65 -9.53 -0.40
C ILE A 15 6.41 -9.85 1.08
N CYS A 16 5.59 -9.03 1.75
CA CYS A 16 5.35 -9.13 3.19
C CYS A 16 4.84 -10.50 3.63
N LEU A 17 4.00 -11.15 2.81
CA LEU A 17 3.47 -12.49 3.09
C LEU A 17 4.57 -13.53 3.34
N PHE A 18 5.73 -13.39 2.70
CA PHE A 18 6.84 -14.36 2.82
C PHE A 18 7.90 -13.96 3.83
N ALA A 19 7.83 -12.75 4.36
CA ALA A 19 8.95 -12.18 5.09
C ALA A 19 8.76 -12.12 6.60
N ASN A 20 7.51 -11.96 7.06
CA ASN A 20 7.19 -12.12 8.47
C ASN A 20 6.56 -13.49 8.67
N ASN A 21 7.27 -14.39 9.37
CA ASN A 21 6.61 -15.54 9.97
C ASN A 21 5.74 -15.02 11.13
N GLN A 22 4.52 -14.60 10.80
CA GLN A 22 3.56 -14.01 11.74
C GLN A 22 3.14 -14.98 12.86
N HIS A 23 3.52 -16.26 12.76
CA HIS A 23 3.32 -17.27 13.80
C HIS A 23 4.47 -17.35 14.82
N HIS A 24 5.60 -16.68 14.55
CA HIS A 24 6.82 -16.74 15.37
C HIS A 24 7.51 -15.36 15.46
N LEU A 25 6.75 -14.32 15.76
CA LEU A 25 7.25 -12.94 15.79
C LEU A 25 8.33 -12.72 16.86
N GLU A 26 8.32 -13.49 17.94
CA GLU A 26 9.38 -13.50 18.97
C GLU A 26 10.76 -13.86 18.39
N ARG A 27 10.80 -14.54 17.24
CA ARG A 27 12.04 -14.86 16.51
C ARG A 27 12.40 -13.81 15.44
N VAL A 28 11.45 -12.98 15.03
CA VAL A 28 11.57 -12.02 13.92
C VAL A 28 11.74 -10.57 14.42
N ILE A 29 11.24 -10.28 15.62
CA ILE A 29 11.36 -8.98 16.31
C ILE A 29 12.06 -9.20 17.65
N PRO A 30 13.36 -9.57 17.66
CA PRO A 30 14.07 -9.70 18.92
C PRO A 30 14.33 -8.29 19.48
N LEU A 31 13.73 -7.98 20.64
CA LEU A 31 14.13 -6.91 21.57
C LEU A 31 14.16 -5.45 21.07
N GLY A 32 13.90 -5.15 19.78
CA GLY A 32 14.09 -3.83 19.17
C GLY A 32 12.82 -3.07 18.72
N GLY A 33 11.63 -3.63 18.96
CA GLY A 33 10.35 -3.02 18.58
C GLY A 33 10.04 -3.07 17.07
N LEU A 34 8.96 -2.41 16.64
CA LEU A 34 8.47 -2.43 15.25
C LEU A 34 9.54 -2.07 14.21
N GLU A 35 10.46 -1.19 14.59
CA GLU A 35 11.55 -0.70 13.74
C GLU A 35 12.53 -1.77 13.25
N GLU A 36 12.63 -2.87 14.00
CA GLU A 36 13.50 -4.01 13.68
C GLU A 36 12.77 -5.13 12.94
N SER A 37 11.45 -4.99 12.72
CA SER A 37 10.71 -5.92 11.88
C SER A 37 11.30 -5.96 10.46
N SER A 38 11.27 -7.15 9.86
CA SER A 38 11.89 -7.38 8.54
C SER A 38 11.39 -6.39 7.48
N PHE A 39 10.11 -6.02 7.53
CA PHE A 39 9.49 -5.06 6.63
C PHE A 39 10.04 -3.64 6.83
N VAL A 40 10.09 -3.16 8.07
CA VAL A 40 10.57 -1.80 8.35
C VAL A 40 12.04 -1.68 7.99
N ARG A 41 12.84 -2.72 8.23
CA ARG A 41 14.23 -2.80 7.77
C ARG A 41 14.33 -2.73 6.25
N MET A 42 13.43 -3.38 5.52
CA MET A 42 13.36 -3.26 4.06
C MET A 42 13.00 -1.83 3.64
N LEU A 43 12.00 -1.18 4.26
CA LEU A 43 11.66 0.21 3.96
C LEU A 43 12.84 1.17 4.24
N LYS A 44 13.59 0.95 5.32
CA LYS A 44 14.81 1.70 5.66
C LYS A 44 15.89 1.57 4.58
N SER A 45 15.91 0.48 3.80
CA SER A 45 16.80 0.30 2.64
C SER A 45 16.44 1.16 1.43
N ARG A 46 15.36 1.96 1.52
CA ARG A 46 14.85 2.88 0.49
C ARG A 46 14.51 2.17 -0.82
N PRO A 47 13.48 1.29 -0.81
CA PRO A 47 12.98 0.69 -2.04
C PRO A 47 12.41 1.78 -2.97
N GLN A 48 12.25 1.43 -4.24
CA GLN A 48 11.60 2.33 -5.21
C GLN A 48 10.17 2.70 -4.79
N GLY A 49 9.51 1.80 -4.05
CA GLY A 49 8.27 2.09 -3.35
C GLY A 49 7.63 0.83 -2.78
N LEU A 50 6.44 1.00 -2.21
CA LEU A 50 5.57 -0.03 -1.69
C LEU A 50 4.33 -0.13 -2.57
N VAL A 51 3.96 -1.34 -2.99
CA VAL A 51 2.66 -1.61 -3.63
C VAL A 51 1.83 -2.48 -2.71
N MET A 52 0.63 -2.02 -2.36
CA MET A 52 -0.35 -2.85 -1.67
C MET A 52 -1.46 -3.25 -2.64
N VAL A 53 -1.60 -4.56 -2.84
CA VAL A 53 -2.66 -5.13 -3.66
C VAL A 53 -3.90 -5.37 -2.79
N LEU A 54 -4.96 -4.62 -3.08
CA LEU A 54 -6.25 -4.71 -2.43
C LEU A 54 -7.16 -5.69 -3.19
N ASP A 55 -7.84 -6.55 -2.43
CA ASP A 55 -9.00 -7.27 -2.92
C ASP A 55 -10.25 -6.37 -2.93
N GLU A 56 -11.37 -6.92 -3.41
CA GLU A 56 -12.67 -6.22 -3.48
C GLU A 56 -13.20 -5.76 -2.11
N LYS A 57 -12.65 -6.27 -1.00
CA LYS A 57 -13.06 -5.93 0.37
C LYS A 57 -11.99 -5.11 1.11
N ALA A 58 -10.89 -4.76 0.44
CA ALA A 58 -9.66 -4.23 1.02
C ALA A 58 -9.24 -4.93 2.32
N LEU A 59 -9.28 -6.27 2.36
CA LEU A 59 -8.84 -7.03 3.54
C LEU A 59 -7.43 -6.68 4.02
N PRO A 60 -6.43 -6.34 3.16
CA PRO A 60 -5.14 -5.88 3.65
C PRO A 60 -5.25 -4.70 4.62
N LEU A 61 -6.15 -3.76 4.39
CA LEU A 61 -6.36 -2.61 5.29
C LEU A 61 -7.07 -2.98 6.60
N ARG A 62 -7.49 -4.24 6.77
CA ARG A 62 -8.00 -4.78 8.02
C ARG A 62 -6.95 -5.56 8.80
N ARG A 63 -5.71 -5.65 8.31
CA ARG A 63 -4.61 -6.36 8.98
C ARG A 63 -3.67 -5.33 9.60
N VAL A 64 -3.47 -5.40 10.90
CA VAL A 64 -2.69 -4.39 11.64
C VAL A 64 -1.24 -4.28 11.11
N TRP A 65 -0.66 -5.40 10.68
CA TRP A 65 0.67 -5.42 10.08
C TRP A 65 0.72 -4.65 8.76
N CYS A 66 -0.28 -4.77 7.89
CA CYS A 66 -0.35 -3.98 6.66
C CYS A 66 -0.53 -2.48 6.95
N ILE A 67 -1.22 -2.12 8.04
CA ILE A 67 -1.31 -0.72 8.50
C ILE A 67 0.06 -0.21 8.96
N CYS A 68 0.82 -1.03 9.69
CA CYS A 68 2.19 -0.73 10.08
C CYS A 68 3.09 -0.46 8.85
N GLU A 69 2.97 -1.27 7.80
CA GLU A 69 3.73 -1.11 6.55
C GLU A 69 3.47 0.25 5.89
N LEU A 70 2.20 0.67 5.81
CA LEU A 70 1.80 1.96 5.26
C LEU A 70 2.25 3.14 6.14
N LEU A 71 2.12 3.00 7.46
CA LEU A 71 2.59 3.99 8.43
C LEU A 71 4.09 4.26 8.27
N TYR A 72 4.91 3.20 8.24
CA TYR A 72 6.36 3.35 8.09
C TYR A 72 6.76 3.81 6.69
N ALA A 73 6.05 3.38 5.65
CA ALA A 73 6.30 3.90 4.30
C ALA A 73 6.12 5.42 4.26
N ARG A 74 5.03 5.94 4.86
CA ARG A 74 4.81 7.39 4.97
C ARG A 74 5.88 8.08 5.80
N ARG A 75 6.20 7.57 7.00
CA ARG A 75 7.25 8.14 7.88
C ARG A 75 8.61 8.22 7.20
N LEU A 76 8.95 7.24 6.37
CA LEU A 76 10.25 7.14 5.69
C LEU A 76 10.25 7.81 4.31
N GLY A 77 9.13 8.40 3.88
CA GLY A 77 9.00 9.03 2.56
C GLY A 77 9.08 8.03 1.39
N VAL A 78 8.76 6.76 1.64
CA VAL A 78 8.67 5.72 0.61
C VAL A 78 7.36 5.91 -0.16
N GLN A 79 7.44 5.95 -1.49
CA GLN A 79 6.25 6.07 -2.33
C GLN A 79 5.34 4.86 -2.15
N VAL A 80 4.06 5.10 -1.96
CA VAL A 80 3.03 4.07 -1.86
C VAL A 80 2.18 4.08 -3.13
N ASP A 81 1.86 2.90 -3.62
CA ASP A 81 0.79 2.69 -4.59
C ASP A 81 -0.17 1.65 -4.01
N LEU A 82 -1.47 1.95 -4.07
CA LEU A 82 -2.50 0.94 -3.89
C LEU A 82 -2.86 0.39 -5.28
N TRP A 83 -3.25 -0.88 -5.36
CA TRP A 83 -3.72 -1.48 -6.61
C TRP A 83 -4.87 -2.43 -6.34
N THR A 84 -5.92 -2.37 -7.16
CA THR A 84 -7.08 -3.27 -7.06
C THR A 84 -7.55 -3.71 -8.45
N ARG A 85 -8.21 -4.87 -8.51
CA ARG A 85 -8.97 -5.33 -9.69
C ARG A 85 -10.46 -5.02 -9.60
N ALA A 86 -10.91 -4.47 -8.48
CA ALA A 86 -12.32 -4.18 -8.23
C ALA A 86 -12.87 -3.12 -9.20
N SER A 87 -14.19 -3.08 -9.35
CA SER A 87 -14.86 -2.05 -10.15
C SER A 87 -14.75 -0.67 -9.49
N VAL A 88 -15.06 0.41 -10.23
CA VAL A 88 -15.06 1.78 -9.69
C VAL A 88 -15.95 1.86 -8.45
N LYS A 89 -17.15 1.27 -8.56
CA LYS A 89 -18.20 1.36 -7.56
C LYS A 89 -17.78 0.62 -6.28
N ASP A 90 -17.26 -0.60 -6.43
CA ASP A 90 -16.80 -1.38 -5.29
C ASP A 90 -15.58 -0.72 -4.63
N THR A 91 -14.71 -0.12 -5.46
CA THR A 91 -13.55 0.64 -4.98
C THR A 91 -13.97 1.88 -4.20
N GLU A 92 -14.94 2.67 -4.69
CA GLU A 92 -15.46 3.85 -3.99
C GLU A 92 -16.05 3.48 -2.62
N GLU A 93 -16.95 2.49 -2.58
CA GLU A 93 -17.55 2.03 -1.34
C GLU A 93 -16.50 1.54 -0.35
N THR A 94 -15.50 0.81 -0.85
CA THR A 94 -14.40 0.28 -0.04
C THR A 94 -13.52 1.40 0.51
N ILE A 95 -13.13 2.38 -0.32
CA ILE A 95 -12.28 3.50 0.10
C ILE A 95 -12.97 4.34 1.19
N LEU A 96 -14.27 4.63 1.02
CA LEU A 96 -15.03 5.42 1.99
C LEU A 96 -15.16 4.70 3.35
N LYS A 97 -15.10 3.37 3.36
CA LYS A 97 -15.17 2.54 4.57
C LYS A 97 -13.81 2.23 5.19
N ILE A 98 -12.70 2.73 4.63
CA ILE A 98 -11.37 2.54 5.23
C ILE A 98 -11.38 3.17 6.62
N ASP A 99 -11.11 2.35 7.63
CA ASP A 99 -10.88 2.77 9.00
C ASP A 99 -9.80 1.88 9.62
N VAL A 100 -8.60 2.44 9.74
CA VAL A 100 -7.44 1.70 10.27
C VAL A 100 -7.56 1.37 11.75
N SER A 101 -8.47 2.00 12.50
CA SER A 101 -8.74 1.64 13.91
C SER A 101 -9.45 0.29 14.04
N MET A 102 -10.08 -0.18 12.96
CA MET A 102 -10.77 -1.46 12.89
C MET A 102 -9.85 -2.61 12.47
N ALA A 103 -8.55 -2.36 12.30
CA ALA A 103 -7.59 -3.38 11.93
C ALA A 103 -7.44 -4.45 13.03
N GLN A 104 -7.24 -5.69 12.60
CA GLN A 104 -7.16 -6.87 13.45
C GLN A 104 -5.76 -7.48 13.41
N ALA A 105 -5.41 -8.18 14.49
CA ALA A 105 -4.19 -8.94 14.65
C ALA A 105 -4.54 -10.34 15.15
N SER A 106 -3.68 -11.32 14.85
CA SER A 106 -3.77 -12.64 15.49
C SER A 106 -3.28 -12.60 16.93
N GLU A 107 -2.30 -11.74 17.22
CA GLU A 107 -1.75 -11.50 18.55
C GLU A 107 -2.14 -10.11 19.05
N GLU A 108 -2.76 -10.01 20.22
CA GLU A 108 -3.24 -8.73 20.77
C GLU A 108 -2.08 -7.77 21.10
N SER A 109 -0.91 -8.31 21.46
CA SER A 109 0.30 -7.52 21.71
C SER A 109 0.76 -6.73 20.48
N ASP A 110 0.68 -7.33 19.28
CA ASP A 110 0.97 -6.65 18.01
C ASP A 110 0.00 -5.49 17.78
N LYS A 111 -1.28 -5.75 18.07
CA LYS A 111 -2.32 -4.74 17.91
C LYS A 111 -2.04 -3.53 18.78
N VAL A 112 -1.85 -3.74 20.08
CA VAL A 112 -1.54 -2.65 21.03
C VAL A 112 -0.30 -1.86 20.61
N MET A 113 0.77 -2.56 20.22
CA MET A 113 2.03 -1.94 19.81
C MET A 113 1.86 -1.08 18.54
N ILE A 114 1.18 -1.60 17.52
CA ILE A 114 0.99 -0.86 16.27
C ILE A 114 -0.02 0.26 16.44
N GLU A 115 -1.11 0.05 17.18
CA GLU A 115 -2.05 1.11 17.51
C GLU A 115 -1.37 2.26 18.25
N GLN A 116 -0.47 1.97 19.19
CA GLN A 116 0.33 3.00 19.84
C GLN A 116 1.18 3.76 18.82
N ALA A 117 1.88 3.04 17.92
CA ALA A 117 2.64 3.68 16.86
C ALA A 117 1.78 4.55 15.93
N VAL A 118 0.52 4.17 15.68
CA VAL A 118 -0.44 4.98 14.92
C VAL A 118 -0.89 6.19 15.72
N ARG A 119 -1.16 6.07 17.03
CA ARG A 119 -1.49 7.23 17.89
C ARG A 119 -0.39 8.28 17.89
N ASP A 120 0.86 7.83 17.87
CA ASP A 120 2.06 8.68 17.81
C ASP A 120 2.38 9.17 16.38
N PHE A 121 1.53 8.88 15.39
CA PHE A 121 1.69 9.40 14.03
C PHE A 121 1.33 10.89 13.99
N HIS A 122 2.24 11.70 13.45
CA HIS A 122 2.05 13.12 13.21
C HIS A 122 2.59 13.46 11.83
N ASP A 123 1.76 14.08 11.00
CA ASP A 123 2.13 14.50 9.66
C ASP A 123 1.42 15.80 9.30
N LEU A 124 2.18 16.77 8.80
CA LEU A 124 1.69 18.11 8.51
C LEU A 124 0.68 18.15 7.36
N GLU A 125 0.73 17.18 6.45
CA GLU A 125 -0.12 17.17 5.25
C GLU A 125 -1.39 16.36 5.47
N VAL A 126 -1.29 15.21 6.15
CA VAL A 126 -2.42 14.26 6.25
C VAL A 126 -3.09 14.29 7.63
N GLY A 127 -2.42 14.83 8.65
CA GLY A 127 -2.92 14.93 10.02
C GLY A 127 -2.27 13.93 10.99
N ASN A 128 -2.98 13.62 12.07
CA ASN A 128 -2.41 12.91 13.22
C ASN A 128 -3.19 11.65 13.58
N GLY A 129 -2.53 10.70 14.24
CA GLY A 129 -3.18 9.53 14.79
C GLY A 129 -3.82 8.65 13.71
N PHE A 130 -4.92 8.01 14.08
CA PHE A 130 -5.75 7.21 13.17
C PHE A 130 -6.37 8.04 12.06
N ASP A 131 -6.83 9.26 12.35
CA ASP A 131 -7.45 10.13 11.34
C ASP A 131 -6.45 10.54 10.27
N GLY A 132 -5.23 10.90 10.69
CA GLY A 132 -4.14 11.23 9.76
C GLY A 132 -3.77 10.07 8.86
N LEU A 133 -3.65 8.87 9.43
CA LEU A 133 -3.33 7.68 8.66
C LEU A 133 -4.49 7.26 7.73
N ASN A 134 -5.73 7.38 8.17
CA ASN A 134 -6.92 7.19 7.34
C ASN A 134 -6.93 8.16 6.15
N ASN A 135 -6.65 9.45 6.37
CA ASN A 135 -6.57 10.45 5.32
C ASN A 135 -5.49 10.12 4.29
N PHE A 136 -4.30 9.74 4.75
CA PHE A 136 -3.20 9.29 3.89
C PHE A 136 -3.63 8.12 2.99
N ILE A 137 -4.16 7.05 3.57
CA ILE A 137 -4.49 5.83 2.82
C ILE A 137 -5.63 6.10 1.84
N ARG A 138 -6.65 6.87 2.24
CA ARG A 138 -7.75 7.26 1.33
C ARG A 138 -7.24 8.12 0.18
N GLN A 139 -6.32 9.05 0.44
CA GLN A 139 -5.70 9.86 -0.60
C GLN A 139 -4.95 8.99 -1.60
N GLU A 140 -4.09 8.08 -1.14
CA GLU A 140 -3.35 7.15 -2.01
C GLU A 140 -4.30 6.26 -2.84
N ALA A 141 -5.42 5.85 -2.25
CA ALA A 141 -6.42 5.05 -2.94
C ALA A 141 -7.12 5.86 -4.04
N TRP A 142 -7.52 7.10 -3.74
CA TRP A 142 -8.16 7.97 -4.73
C TRP A 142 -7.20 8.37 -5.85
N ASP A 143 -5.93 8.60 -5.53
CA ASP A 143 -4.90 8.88 -6.52
C ASP A 143 -4.67 7.67 -7.44
N MET A 144 -4.67 6.45 -6.91
CA MET A 144 -4.67 5.22 -7.71
C MET A 144 -5.89 5.16 -8.65
N VAL A 145 -7.10 5.35 -8.12
CA VAL A 145 -8.35 5.32 -8.92
C VAL A 145 -8.22 6.30 -10.09
N LEU A 146 -7.80 7.53 -9.82
CA LEU A 146 -7.60 8.54 -10.85
C LEU A 146 -6.57 8.11 -11.90
N ARG A 147 -5.42 7.56 -11.48
CA ARG A 147 -4.38 7.06 -12.40
C ARG A 147 -4.90 5.92 -13.29
N PHE A 148 -5.60 4.96 -12.70
CA PHE A 148 -6.11 3.79 -13.42
C PHE A 148 -7.13 4.19 -14.47
N TYR A 149 -8.14 4.99 -14.10
CA TYR A 149 -9.23 5.33 -15.00
C TYR A 149 -8.85 6.36 -16.07
N ASN A 150 -7.90 7.27 -15.78
CA ASN A 150 -7.31 8.10 -16.84
C ASN A 150 -6.58 7.24 -17.90
N ARG A 151 -5.98 6.10 -17.53
CA ARG A 151 -5.29 5.20 -18.47
C ARG A 151 -6.25 4.31 -19.25
N SER A 152 -7.35 3.87 -18.64
CA SER A 152 -8.36 3.05 -19.33
C SER A 152 -9.30 3.86 -20.23
N GLY A 153 -9.30 5.20 -20.11
CA GLY A 153 -10.21 6.08 -20.84
C GLY A 153 -11.61 6.19 -20.21
N ASP A 154 -11.80 5.61 -19.01
CA ASP A 154 -13.05 5.71 -18.26
C ASP A 154 -13.18 7.09 -17.60
N ARG A 155 -14.02 7.93 -18.18
CA ARG A 155 -14.24 9.29 -17.71
C ARG A 155 -15.01 9.34 -16.39
N GLU A 156 -15.86 8.36 -16.11
CA GLU A 156 -16.71 8.36 -14.93
C GLU A 156 -15.89 8.01 -13.70
N GLY A 157 -15.07 6.96 -13.76
CA GLY A 157 -14.14 6.62 -12.67
C GLY A 157 -13.17 7.75 -12.35
N ALA A 158 -12.64 8.43 -13.37
CA ALA A 158 -11.77 9.58 -13.18
C ALA A 158 -12.50 10.81 -12.60
N ARG A 159 -13.80 10.98 -12.88
CA ARG A 159 -14.63 12.04 -12.30
C ARG A 159 -14.93 11.78 -10.83
N VAL A 160 -15.28 10.54 -10.48
CA VAL A 160 -15.50 10.11 -9.09
C VAL A 160 -14.25 10.34 -8.24
N ALA A 161 -13.07 9.92 -8.73
CA ALA A 161 -11.82 10.14 -8.01
C ALA A 161 -11.55 11.63 -7.70
N ARG A 162 -11.73 12.51 -8.71
CA ARG A 162 -11.54 13.96 -8.53
C ARG A 162 -12.53 14.57 -7.54
N LYS A 163 -13.78 14.08 -7.53
CA LYS A 163 -14.81 14.52 -6.56
C LYS A 163 -14.36 14.24 -5.11
N HIS A 164 -13.63 13.16 -4.89
CA HIS A 164 -13.08 12.78 -3.58
C HIS A 164 -11.66 13.30 -3.33
N GLY A 165 -11.20 14.30 -4.09
CA GLY A 165 -9.94 14.97 -3.82
C GLY A 165 -8.69 14.26 -4.37
N ALA A 166 -8.83 13.31 -5.29
CA ALA A 166 -7.67 12.72 -5.95
C ALA A 166 -6.77 13.80 -6.57
N ASN A 167 -5.48 13.76 -6.24
CA ASN A 167 -4.48 14.71 -6.70
C ASN A 167 -3.97 14.29 -8.10
N PRO A 168 -4.31 15.02 -9.17
CA PRO A 168 -3.86 14.70 -10.52
C PRO A 168 -2.34 14.88 -10.69
N LYS A 169 -1.70 15.62 -9.79
CA LYS A 169 -0.26 15.87 -9.79
C LYS A 169 0.49 14.93 -8.85
N SER A 170 -0.20 14.10 -8.06
CA SER A 170 0.43 13.27 -7.04
C SER A 170 1.69 12.60 -7.61
N GLU A 171 2.83 12.94 -7.01
CA GLU A 171 4.10 12.26 -7.26
C GLU A 171 4.17 10.94 -6.51
N SER A 172 3.17 10.66 -5.64
CA SER A 172 2.93 9.39 -5.00
C SER A 172 2.44 8.37 -6.03
N GLY A 173 3.38 7.62 -6.57
CA GLY A 173 3.08 6.48 -7.41
C GLY A 173 4.31 6.02 -8.17
N ILE A 174 4.78 4.83 -7.81
CA ILE A 174 5.83 4.07 -8.51
C ILE A 174 5.50 3.99 -10.00
N MET A 175 4.20 3.92 -10.33
CA MET A 175 3.68 3.79 -11.69
C MET A 175 3.89 5.00 -12.61
N LYS A 176 4.44 6.15 -12.16
CA LYS A 176 4.87 7.23 -13.07
C LYS A 176 6.11 6.86 -13.90
N LYS A 177 6.99 5.96 -13.40
CA LYS A 177 8.29 5.65 -14.03
C LYS A 177 8.46 4.22 -14.52
N THR A 178 7.57 3.29 -14.16
CA THR A 178 7.79 1.87 -14.46
C THR A 178 6.47 1.19 -14.82
N MET A 179 6.51 0.34 -15.86
CA MET A 179 5.43 -0.42 -16.51
C MET A 179 4.66 0.29 -17.63
N MET A 180 5.24 0.22 -18.84
CA MET A 180 4.52 0.33 -20.13
C MET A 180 4.03 -1.02 -20.67
N VAL A 181 4.03 -2.09 -19.86
CA VAL A 181 3.63 -3.41 -20.33
C VAL A 181 2.45 -3.88 -19.50
N PRO A 182 1.26 -4.08 -20.11
CA PRO A 182 0.19 -4.82 -19.48
C PRO A 182 0.78 -6.17 -19.04
N MET A 183 0.68 -6.53 -17.77
CA MET A 183 0.94 -7.91 -17.36
C MET A 183 -0.11 -8.79 -18.04
N ALA A 184 0.21 -9.27 -19.24
CA ALA A 184 -0.45 -10.42 -19.82
C ALA A 184 -0.15 -11.57 -18.86
N VAL A 185 -1.14 -11.94 -18.05
CA VAL A 185 -1.11 -13.19 -17.31
C VAL A 185 -1.05 -14.28 -18.38
N GLN A 186 0.14 -14.81 -18.66
CA GLN A 186 0.28 -15.99 -19.48
C GLN A 186 -0.51 -17.09 -18.77
N LYS A 187 -1.53 -17.63 -19.45
CA LYS A 187 -2.24 -18.81 -18.97
C LYS A 187 -1.18 -19.88 -18.73
N VAL A 188 -1.00 -20.26 -17.47
CA VAL A 188 -0.21 -21.43 -17.13
C VAL A 188 -0.97 -22.62 -17.70
N GLU A 189 -0.52 -23.13 -18.85
CA GLU A 189 -0.97 -24.43 -19.35
C GLU A 189 -0.57 -25.48 -18.31
N GLN A 190 -1.57 -25.97 -17.59
CA GLN A 190 -1.42 -27.14 -16.74
C GLN A 190 -1.05 -28.32 -17.64
N ARG A 191 0.22 -28.66 -17.69
CA ARG A 191 0.65 -29.97 -18.20
C ARG A 191 0.20 -31.02 -17.20
N ARG A 192 -0.74 -31.84 -17.63
CA ARG A 192 -1.13 -33.09 -16.99
C ARG A 192 -0.01 -34.11 -17.09
#